data_AF-A0A7S3HBM0-F1
#
_entry.id   AF-A0A7S3HBM0-F1
#
_cell.length_a   1.000
_cell.length_b   1.000
_cell.length_c   1.000
_cell.angle_alpha   90.00
_cell.angle_beta   90.00
_cell.angle_gamma   90.00
#
_symmetry.space_group_name_H-M   'P 1'
#
loop_
_entity.id
_entity.type
_entity.pdbx_description
1 polymer ?
#
loop_
_entity_poly.entity_id
_entity_poly.type
_entity_poly.pdbx_seq_one_letter_code
_entity_poly.pdbx_strand_id
1 'polypeptide(L)'
;SAFSVTANHLSKIANTQVRNAGSWAGNLMMFLRYPTFPSDAVLALTTANAQLHLCNSHGEVSFMEMQTFLSQTLELFQSQGLMLISLTIRDKPVVARRSAFSAGPAGYSQISSGGSAFVTETFKVAQRARNAHAHVNAGFQFELEAPSSTHGASGAPTCRSARVVYGGVSNKTFVAYRCQNALLNAPLTSATLSRALAALQLDLVAIGASQEVLGDQRFRESVMQAFLYRALLRCYSTFSLPSSLTSAVLPWVMPVSRGVELFMPPNPSQNATSPPVALPVRKLEGKIQATGEAKYPSDVAMSAQGLYGAIVFSTQCAKKLVSMDVSLALALPGVVTILTAVDIPGVNAGVSSPYLFVPVGELVETVGAPLGVVVATSEAVANQAASLVQCVYQAENGAVPVVDLQQAIAKKSFFADGTSNVTVGNDIGQSLHTSTYRARGHISAGGQYHFYMETQTATACSVDGDNIEVTCGSQYPTLYQGQIATILGVPLNKVVVKTPRAGGAFGGKITRGIPLSCAAALCASKLGRPVRIFNTRTADMAQQAGREGWIADYEVGFSADGAITALKYNFYIDAGIQSDDT
;
A
#
# COMPACT_ATOMS: atom_id res chain seq x y z
N SER A 1 -23.99 14.32 18.33
CA SER A 1 -24.84 13.26 17.77
C SER A 1 -23.99 12.07 17.37
N ALA A 2 -24.53 10.85 17.42
CA ALA A 2 -23.88 9.68 16.84
C ALA A 2 -23.73 9.85 15.31
N PHE A 3 -24.71 10.50 14.67
CA PHE A 3 -24.70 10.81 13.25
C PHE A 3 -23.45 11.61 12.82
N SER A 4 -23.12 12.72 13.50
CA SER A 4 -21.96 13.54 13.12
C SER A 4 -20.63 12.80 13.26
N VAL A 5 -20.51 11.92 14.25
CA VAL A 5 -19.30 11.09 14.43
C VAL A 5 -19.19 10.06 13.30
N THR A 6 -20.30 9.41 12.95
CA THR A 6 -20.36 8.49 11.80
C THR A 6 -20.01 9.20 10.50
N ALA A 7 -20.65 10.32 10.19
CA ALA A 7 -20.40 11.09 8.99
C ALA A 7 -18.93 11.55 8.88
N ASN A 8 -18.36 12.04 9.99
CA ASN A 8 -16.95 12.43 10.05
C ASN A 8 -16.02 11.22 9.82
N HIS A 9 -16.34 10.04 10.36
CA HIS A 9 -15.54 8.83 10.13
C HIS A 9 -15.61 8.36 8.68
N LEU A 10 -16.79 8.38 8.07
CA LEU A 10 -16.97 8.05 6.65
C LEU A 10 -16.20 9.01 5.73
N SER A 11 -16.03 10.28 6.12
CA SER A 11 -15.21 11.24 5.36
C SER A 11 -13.72 10.85 5.27
N LYS A 12 -13.24 9.97 6.16
CA LYS A 12 -11.87 9.43 6.19
C LYS A 12 -11.67 8.24 5.24
N ILE A 13 -12.74 7.73 4.64
CA ILE A 13 -12.68 6.61 3.69
C ILE A 13 -12.14 7.12 2.35
N ALA A 14 -11.08 6.47 1.85
CA ALA A 14 -10.53 6.70 0.52
C ALA A 14 -10.31 8.19 0.16
N ASN A 15 -10.43 8.52 -1.13
CA ASN A 15 -10.44 9.87 -1.66
C ASN A 15 -11.87 10.29 -2.06
N THR A 16 -12.03 11.52 -2.55
CA THR A 16 -13.34 12.06 -2.94
C THR A 16 -13.98 11.28 -4.09
N GLN A 17 -13.19 10.86 -5.08
CA GLN A 17 -13.65 10.11 -6.24
C GLN A 17 -14.28 8.78 -5.83
N VAL A 18 -13.60 8.02 -4.98
CA VAL A 18 -14.11 6.74 -4.46
C VAL A 18 -15.35 6.96 -3.60
N ARG A 19 -15.40 8.00 -2.76
CA ARG A 19 -16.60 8.29 -1.95
C ARG A 19 -17.81 8.72 -2.78
N ASN A 20 -17.59 9.37 -3.91
CA ASN A 20 -18.68 9.78 -4.81
C ASN A 20 -19.26 8.59 -5.60
N ALA A 21 -18.45 7.57 -5.89
CA ALA A 21 -18.89 6.40 -6.64
C ALA A 21 -19.33 5.22 -5.74
N GLY A 22 -18.69 5.05 -4.59
CA GLY A 22 -18.94 3.94 -3.67
C GLY A 22 -20.21 4.12 -2.86
N SER A 23 -20.99 3.05 -2.69
CA SER A 23 -22.17 3.03 -1.84
C SER A 23 -21.86 2.42 -0.46
N TRP A 24 -22.58 2.87 0.57
CA TRP A 24 -22.50 2.27 1.91
C TRP A 24 -22.92 0.80 1.89
N ALA A 25 -23.97 0.46 1.13
CA ALA A 25 -24.46 -0.90 0.99
C ALA A 25 -23.44 -1.80 0.28
N GLY A 26 -22.82 -1.31 -0.81
CA GLY A 26 -21.74 -2.02 -1.48
C GLY A 26 -20.55 -2.27 -0.56
N ASN A 27 -20.19 -1.31 0.30
CA ASN A 27 -19.14 -1.50 1.29
C ASN A 27 -19.48 -2.59 2.32
N LEU A 28 -20.72 -2.66 2.80
CA LEU A 28 -21.21 -3.73 3.67
C LEU A 28 -21.16 -5.10 2.97
N MET A 29 -21.53 -5.17 1.69
CA MET A 29 -21.44 -6.41 0.92
C MET A 29 -19.99 -6.85 0.69
N MET A 30 -19.06 -5.91 0.51
CA MET A 30 -17.63 -6.22 0.45
C MET A 30 -17.11 -6.83 1.76
N PHE A 31 -17.60 -6.35 2.90
CA PHE A 31 -17.28 -6.92 4.22
C PHE A 31 -17.78 -8.37 4.37
N LEU A 32 -18.97 -8.69 3.84
CA LEU A 32 -19.47 -10.08 3.84
C LEU A 32 -18.71 -10.97 2.85
N ARG A 33 -18.31 -10.42 1.69
CA ARG A 33 -17.63 -11.15 0.62
C ARG A 33 -16.18 -11.50 0.96
N TYR A 34 -15.46 -10.57 1.61
CA TYR A 34 -14.03 -10.70 1.84
C TYR A 34 -13.75 -10.71 3.36
N PRO A 35 -13.39 -11.86 3.94
CA PRO A 35 -13.25 -12.02 5.38
C PRO A 35 -12.27 -11.07 6.07
N THR A 36 -11.31 -10.50 5.34
CA THR A 36 -10.29 -9.59 5.87
C THR A 36 -10.54 -8.12 5.50
N PHE A 37 -11.62 -7.77 4.80
CA PHE A 37 -11.82 -6.40 4.32
C PHE A 37 -12.01 -5.40 5.49
N PRO A 38 -11.07 -4.45 5.70
CA PRO A 38 -11.10 -3.56 6.85
C PRO A 38 -12.09 -2.40 6.61
N SER A 39 -13.35 -2.60 6.95
CA SER A 39 -14.43 -1.65 6.70
C SER A 39 -14.58 -0.60 7.81
N ASP A 40 -14.21 0.64 7.50
CA ASP A 40 -14.56 1.82 8.30
C ASP A 40 -16.07 2.09 8.34
N ALA A 41 -16.83 1.71 7.31
CA ALA A 41 -18.27 1.92 7.27
C ALA A 41 -19.01 0.98 8.21
N VAL A 42 -18.66 -0.31 8.21
CA VAL A 42 -19.19 -1.30 9.15
C VAL A 42 -18.85 -0.89 10.58
N LEU A 43 -17.60 -0.49 10.86
CA LEU A 43 -17.21 0.02 12.18
C LEU A 43 -18.10 1.19 12.63
N ALA A 44 -18.22 2.22 11.79
CA ALA A 44 -18.95 3.44 12.16
C ALA A 44 -20.45 3.18 12.35
N LEU A 45 -21.07 2.36 11.50
CA LEU A 45 -22.48 1.99 11.59
C LEU A 45 -22.76 1.10 12.81
N THR A 46 -21.90 0.13 13.11
CA THR A 46 -22.01 -0.70 14.33
C THR A 46 -21.88 0.17 15.57
N THR A 47 -20.95 1.13 15.58
CA THR A 47 -20.75 2.07 16.70
C THR A 47 -21.99 2.93 16.95
N ALA A 48 -22.65 3.37 15.89
CA ALA A 48 -23.85 4.20 15.98
C ALA A 48 -25.14 3.43 16.30
N ASN A 49 -25.08 2.10 16.43
CA ASN A 49 -26.25 1.22 16.46
C ASN A 49 -27.21 1.50 15.30
N ALA A 50 -26.67 1.53 14.08
CA ALA A 50 -27.51 1.64 12.90
C ALA A 50 -28.42 0.40 12.78
N GLN A 51 -29.65 0.64 12.34
CA GLN A 51 -30.60 -0.40 11.99
C GLN A 51 -30.69 -0.46 10.46
N LEU A 52 -30.35 -1.60 9.88
CA LEU A 52 -30.42 -1.83 8.44
C LEU A 52 -31.85 -2.22 8.06
N HIS A 53 -32.36 -1.63 6.98
CA HIS A 53 -33.64 -2.00 6.41
C HIS A 53 -33.37 -2.88 5.19
N LEU A 54 -34.01 -4.04 5.18
CA LEU A 54 -33.79 -5.11 4.22
C LEU A 54 -35.08 -5.36 3.46
N CYS A 55 -34.99 -5.63 2.16
CA CYS A 55 -36.11 -6.07 1.35
C CYS A 55 -35.82 -7.47 0.80
N ASN A 56 -36.78 -8.39 0.90
CA ASN A 56 -36.64 -9.72 0.29
C ASN A 56 -37.18 -9.74 -1.16
N SER A 57 -37.07 -10.88 -1.83
CA SER A 57 -37.57 -11.08 -3.20
C SER A 57 -39.09 -10.88 -3.36
N HIS A 58 -39.86 -10.93 -2.26
CA HIS A 58 -41.30 -10.72 -2.26
C HIS A 58 -41.70 -9.26 -1.97
N GLY A 59 -40.71 -8.35 -1.79
CA GLY A 59 -40.96 -6.95 -1.46
C GLY A 59 -41.21 -6.68 0.03
N GLU A 60 -41.05 -7.68 0.89
CA GLU A 60 -41.29 -7.53 2.33
C GLU A 60 -40.08 -6.86 3.00
N VAL A 61 -40.36 -5.85 3.82
CA VAL A 61 -39.34 -5.10 4.54
C VAL A 61 -39.12 -5.67 5.93
N SER A 62 -37.87 -5.96 6.26
CA SER A 62 -37.42 -6.38 7.60
C SER A 62 -36.29 -5.50 8.11
N PHE A 63 -36.00 -5.61 9.41
CA PHE A 63 -35.01 -4.80 10.09
C PHE A 63 -33.90 -5.68 10.68
N MET A 64 -32.65 -5.26 10.54
CA MET A 64 -31.49 -5.97 11.09
C MET A 64 -30.57 -4.99 11.82
N GLU A 65 -30.29 -5.28 13.08
CA GLU A 65 -29.27 -4.55 13.84
C GLU A 65 -27.87 -4.89 13.32
N MET A 66 -26.94 -3.94 13.40
CA MET A 66 -25.57 -4.15 12.94
C MET A 66 -24.86 -5.33 13.64
N GLN A 67 -25.18 -5.64 14.92
CA GLN A 67 -24.63 -6.82 15.59
C GLN A 67 -25.00 -8.12 14.89
N THR A 68 -26.26 -8.26 14.48
CA THR A 68 -26.75 -9.42 13.73
C THR A 68 -26.15 -9.47 12.33
N PHE A 69 -25.87 -8.30 11.73
CA PHE A 69 -25.19 -8.20 10.45
C PHE A 69 -23.74 -8.72 10.53
N LEU A 70 -23.01 -8.43 11.61
CA LEU A 70 -21.61 -8.88 11.78
C LEU A 70 -21.46 -10.41 11.78
N SER A 71 -22.49 -11.15 12.16
CA SER A 71 -22.50 -12.62 12.13
C SER A 71 -22.97 -13.22 10.80
N GLN A 72 -23.35 -12.41 9.81
CA GLN A 72 -23.76 -12.92 8.49
C GLN A 72 -22.56 -13.36 7.63
N THR A 73 -22.87 -14.17 6.62
CA THR A 73 -21.99 -14.43 5.47
C THR A 73 -22.67 -13.97 4.18
N LEU A 74 -21.90 -13.80 3.10
CA LEU A 74 -22.48 -13.42 1.82
C LEU A 74 -23.45 -14.50 1.31
N GLU A 75 -23.11 -15.78 1.49
CA GLU A 75 -23.95 -16.91 1.06
C GLU A 75 -25.29 -16.93 1.78
N LEU A 76 -25.30 -16.74 3.11
CA LEU A 76 -26.53 -16.67 3.89
C LEU A 76 -27.40 -15.48 3.46
N PHE A 77 -26.78 -14.31 3.29
CA PHE A 77 -27.47 -13.09 2.87
C PHE A 77 -28.11 -13.27 1.48
N GLN A 78 -27.39 -13.91 0.56
CA GLN A 78 -27.89 -14.24 -0.79
C GLN A 78 -28.98 -15.32 -0.78
N SER A 79 -28.85 -16.37 0.04
CA SER A 79 -29.84 -17.44 0.11
C SER A 79 -31.21 -16.96 0.60
N GLN A 80 -31.24 -15.88 1.37
CA GLN A 80 -32.46 -15.24 1.88
C GLN A 80 -33.06 -14.25 0.87
N GLY A 81 -32.39 -14.02 -0.27
CA GLY A 81 -32.84 -13.06 -1.29
C GLY A 81 -32.91 -11.63 -0.77
N LEU A 82 -32.06 -11.26 0.19
CA LEU A 82 -32.11 -9.96 0.85
C LEU A 82 -31.36 -8.88 0.08
N MET A 83 -31.90 -7.66 0.14
CA MET A 83 -31.30 -6.45 -0.38
C MET A 83 -31.28 -5.34 0.66
N LEU A 84 -30.13 -4.67 0.83
CA LEU A 84 -30.05 -3.45 1.64
C LEU A 84 -30.71 -2.28 0.91
N ILE A 85 -31.76 -1.70 1.50
CA ILE A 85 -32.52 -0.60 0.88
C ILE A 85 -32.31 0.74 1.57
N SER A 86 -32.19 0.76 2.90
CA SER A 86 -31.95 1.97 3.68
C SER A 86 -31.38 1.62 5.06
N LEU A 87 -31.00 2.64 5.84
CA LEU A 87 -30.57 2.47 7.22
C LEU A 87 -31.11 3.61 8.07
N THR A 88 -31.29 3.34 9.36
CA THR A 88 -31.65 4.34 10.37
C THR A 88 -30.56 4.44 11.41
N ILE A 89 -30.07 5.66 11.66
CA ILE A 89 -29.20 5.98 12.80
C ILE A 89 -30.06 6.74 13.81
N ARG A 90 -30.34 6.13 14.95
CA ARG A 90 -31.10 6.79 16.02
C ARG A 90 -30.16 7.72 16.79
N ASP A 91 -30.38 9.01 16.67
CA ASP A 91 -29.62 9.98 17.47
C ASP A 91 -30.19 10.03 18.88
N LYS A 92 -29.32 9.88 19.89
CA LYS A 92 -29.68 10.13 21.28
C LYS A 92 -29.33 11.58 21.60
N PRO A 93 -30.09 12.30 22.45
CA PRO A 93 -29.76 13.67 22.83
C PRO A 93 -28.32 13.69 23.41
N VAL A 94 -27.41 14.29 22.65
CA VAL A 94 -26.00 14.41 23.02
C VAL A 94 -25.82 15.74 23.74
N VAL A 95 -25.13 15.71 24.88
CA VAL A 95 -24.62 16.92 25.54
C VAL A 95 -23.68 17.62 24.57
N ALA A 96 -24.10 18.76 24.04
CA ALA A 96 -23.49 19.40 22.88
C ALA A 96 -22.01 19.74 23.11
N ARG A 97 -21.14 19.25 22.22
CA ARG A 97 -19.84 19.91 21.98
C ARG A 97 -20.10 21.18 21.19
N ARG A 98 -19.86 22.36 21.77
CA ARG A 98 -19.56 23.54 20.95
C ARG A 98 -18.26 23.27 20.18
N SER A 99 -18.27 23.58 18.89
CA SER A 99 -17.19 23.24 17.96
C SER A 99 -15.85 23.85 18.38
N ALA A 100 -14.76 23.14 18.09
CA ALA A 100 -13.38 23.62 18.30
C ALA A 100 -12.98 24.82 17.39
N PHE A 101 -13.90 25.36 16.57
CA PHE A 101 -13.66 26.51 15.70
C PHE A 101 -14.05 27.86 16.34
N SER A 102 -14.63 27.87 17.55
CA SER A 102 -14.70 29.08 18.37
C SER A 102 -13.51 29.12 19.31
N ALA A 103 -12.79 30.25 19.36
CA ALA A 103 -11.68 30.52 20.28
C ALA A 103 -12.15 30.64 21.75
N GLY A 104 -12.78 29.59 22.27
CA GLY A 104 -13.34 29.50 23.62
C GLY A 104 -13.51 28.03 24.03
N PRO A 105 -13.58 27.74 25.34
CA PRO A 105 -13.31 26.41 25.86
C PRO A 105 -14.37 25.37 25.50
N ALA A 106 -13.91 24.24 24.95
CA ALA A 106 -14.72 23.04 24.75
C ALA A 106 -14.91 22.29 26.08
N GLY A 107 -15.86 22.78 26.90
CA GLY A 107 -16.37 22.07 28.06
C GLY A 107 -17.65 21.31 27.73
N TYR A 108 -17.90 20.21 28.47
CA TYR A 108 -19.24 19.64 28.60
C TYR A 108 -20.18 20.77 29.06
N SER A 109 -21.27 21.05 28.33
CA SER A 109 -22.37 21.77 28.96
C SER A 109 -22.82 20.90 30.14
N GLN A 110 -22.85 21.48 31.34
CA GLN A 110 -23.07 20.78 32.60
C GLN A 110 -24.13 19.68 32.46
N ILE A 111 -23.75 18.45 32.81
CA ILE A 111 -24.73 17.40 33.08
C ILE A 111 -25.57 17.95 34.23
N SER A 112 -26.83 18.31 33.95
CA SER A 112 -27.76 18.69 35.00
C SER A 112 -27.82 17.55 36.02
N SER A 113 -27.87 17.89 37.30
CA SER A 113 -27.99 16.91 38.39
C SER A 113 -29.15 15.95 38.10
N GLY A 114 -28.84 14.69 37.79
CA GLY A 114 -29.80 13.63 37.44
C GLY A 114 -29.97 13.28 35.96
N GLY A 115 -29.20 13.86 35.03
CA GLY A 115 -29.28 13.54 33.58
C GLY A 115 -28.23 12.52 33.07
N SER A 116 -28.61 11.64 32.14
CA SER A 116 -27.68 10.80 31.37
C SER A 116 -27.03 11.59 30.22
N ALA A 117 -25.71 11.46 30.05
CA ALA A 117 -24.96 12.06 28.96
C ALA A 117 -24.40 10.99 28.00
N PHE A 118 -24.44 11.23 26.70
CA PHE A 118 -23.87 10.31 25.70
C PHE A 118 -22.56 10.85 25.10
N VAL A 119 -21.52 10.01 25.08
CA VAL A 119 -20.23 10.28 24.44
C VAL A 119 -20.05 9.28 23.32
N THR A 120 -19.82 9.75 22.09
CA THR A 120 -19.53 8.89 20.93
C THR A 120 -18.23 9.35 20.29
N GLU A 121 -17.29 8.44 20.06
CA GLU A 121 -15.98 8.74 19.49
C GLU A 121 -15.56 7.60 18.54
N THR A 122 -14.85 7.96 17.47
CA THR A 122 -14.28 6.99 16.52
C THR A 122 -12.83 7.32 16.21
N PHE A 123 -12.01 6.28 16.08
CA PHE A 123 -10.57 6.37 15.85
C PHE A 123 -10.17 5.52 14.66
N LYS A 124 -9.10 5.96 13.98
CA LYS A 124 -8.48 5.25 12.86
C LYS A 124 -6.99 5.56 12.87
N VAL A 125 -6.17 4.51 12.83
CA VAL A 125 -4.74 4.56 12.54
C VAL A 125 -4.52 3.78 11.26
N ALA A 126 -3.72 4.35 10.35
CA ALA A 126 -3.45 3.83 9.02
C ALA A 126 -2.04 4.24 8.60
N GLN A 127 -1.51 3.63 7.53
CA GLN A 127 -0.19 3.99 6.98
C GLN A 127 -0.05 5.48 6.66
N ARG A 128 -1.15 6.14 6.29
CA ARG A 128 -1.24 7.58 6.03
C ARG A 128 -2.62 8.11 6.41
N ALA A 129 -2.70 9.41 6.67
CA ALA A 129 -3.90 10.06 7.21
C ALA A 129 -5.15 9.97 6.32
N ARG A 130 -4.99 9.85 5.00
CA ARG A 130 -6.09 9.78 4.02
C ARG A 130 -5.79 8.72 2.96
N ASN A 131 -6.84 8.21 2.32
CA ASN A 131 -6.74 7.25 1.23
C ASN A 131 -5.87 6.01 1.58
N ALA A 132 -6.10 5.46 2.78
CA ALA A 132 -5.48 4.22 3.25
C ALA A 132 -6.48 3.43 4.08
N HIS A 133 -6.37 2.10 3.99
CA HIS A 133 -7.05 1.18 4.91
C HIS A 133 -6.53 1.38 6.33
N ALA A 134 -7.40 1.12 7.31
CA ALA A 134 -7.02 1.18 8.71
C ALA A 134 -6.15 -0.02 9.07
N HIS A 135 -5.03 0.23 9.77
CA HIS A 135 -4.34 -0.81 10.53
C HIS A 135 -5.20 -1.23 11.73
N VAL A 136 -5.73 -0.24 12.44
CA VAL A 136 -6.72 -0.42 13.50
C VAL A 136 -7.71 0.73 13.44
N ASN A 137 -8.99 0.40 13.56
CA ASN A 137 -10.05 1.37 13.77
C ASN A 137 -10.93 0.94 14.94
N ALA A 138 -11.51 1.91 15.63
CA ALA A 138 -12.31 1.68 16.82
C ALA A 138 -13.45 2.68 16.93
N GLY A 139 -14.55 2.26 17.52
CA GLY A 139 -15.67 3.13 17.82
C GLY A 139 -16.25 2.84 19.20
N PHE A 140 -16.58 3.92 19.89
CA PHE A 140 -17.03 3.90 21.27
C PHE A 140 -18.30 4.72 21.41
N GLN A 141 -19.27 4.20 22.15
CA GLN A 141 -20.41 4.96 22.62
C GLN A 141 -20.63 4.67 24.10
N PHE A 142 -20.59 5.70 24.94
CA PHE A 142 -20.80 5.59 26.39
C PHE A 142 -22.02 6.41 26.80
N GLU A 143 -22.83 5.83 27.67
CA GLU A 143 -23.80 6.54 28.48
C GLU A 143 -23.20 6.79 29.85
N LEU A 144 -23.18 8.03 30.29
CA LEU A 144 -22.53 8.49 31.51
C LEU A 144 -23.55 9.10 32.46
N GLU A 145 -23.43 8.78 33.72
CA GLU A 145 -24.08 9.48 34.82
C GLU A 145 -23.07 10.37 35.54
N ALA A 146 -23.50 11.58 35.88
CA ALA A 146 -22.68 12.50 36.67
C ALA A 146 -22.32 11.89 38.03
N PRO A 147 -21.12 12.18 38.57
CA PRO A 147 -20.79 11.81 39.93
C PRO A 147 -21.81 12.42 40.91
N SER A 148 -22.29 11.64 41.88
CA SER A 148 -23.16 12.16 42.93
C SER A 148 -22.38 13.20 43.75
N SER A 149 -22.91 14.43 43.82
CA SER A 149 -22.31 15.51 44.60
C SER A 149 -22.52 15.27 46.08
N THR A 150 -21.71 14.40 46.67
CA THR A 150 -21.57 14.29 48.12
C THR A 150 -20.11 14.57 48.46
N HIS A 151 -19.86 15.67 49.18
CA HIS A 151 -18.56 16.10 49.70
C HIS A 151 -17.51 16.71 48.74
N GLY A 152 -17.91 17.62 47.85
CA GLY A 152 -17.01 18.65 47.30
C GLY A 152 -15.82 18.19 46.43
N ALA A 153 -15.69 16.90 46.12
CA ALA A 153 -14.68 16.35 45.22
C ALA A 153 -15.30 16.00 43.85
N SER A 154 -14.65 16.39 42.75
CA SER A 154 -15.04 16.01 41.40
C SER A 154 -14.80 14.51 41.17
N GLY A 155 -15.82 13.68 41.41
CA GLY A 155 -15.75 12.24 41.20
C GLY A 155 -15.65 11.82 39.73
N ALA A 156 -15.22 10.58 39.48
CA ALA A 156 -15.23 9.99 38.13
C ALA A 156 -16.69 9.76 37.66
N PRO A 157 -17.03 10.04 36.38
CA PRO A 157 -18.35 9.71 35.85
C PRO A 157 -18.57 8.20 35.86
N THR A 158 -19.82 7.78 36.08
CA THR A 158 -20.21 6.36 36.07
C THR A 158 -20.71 5.98 34.69
N CYS A 159 -20.18 4.92 34.10
CA CYS A 159 -20.64 4.43 32.79
C CYS A 159 -21.86 3.53 32.97
N ARG A 160 -23.03 3.95 32.47
CA ARG A 160 -24.30 3.21 32.55
C ARG A 160 -24.47 2.20 31.43
N SER A 161 -23.91 2.50 30.27
CA SER A 161 -23.83 1.55 29.16
C SER A 161 -22.64 1.90 28.28
N ALA A 162 -22.05 0.87 27.66
CA ALA A 162 -20.92 1.03 26.75
C ALA A 162 -21.15 0.20 25.49
N ARG A 163 -20.77 0.77 24.36
CA ARG A 163 -20.54 0.05 23.12
C ARG A 163 -19.08 0.21 22.73
N VAL A 164 -18.41 -0.90 22.47
CA VAL A 164 -16.99 -0.94 22.15
C VAL A 164 -16.81 -1.81 20.90
N VAL A 165 -16.41 -1.20 19.80
CA VAL A 165 -16.28 -1.85 18.49
C VAL A 165 -14.86 -1.68 17.97
N TYR A 166 -14.26 -2.74 17.45
CA TYR A 166 -12.93 -2.72 16.85
C TYR A 166 -12.91 -3.38 15.48
N GLY A 167 -12.04 -2.91 14.60
CA GLY A 167 -11.65 -3.56 13.35
C GLY A 167 -10.14 -3.45 13.11
N GLY A 168 -9.61 -4.33 12.25
CA GLY A 168 -8.19 -4.41 11.88
C GLY A 168 -7.31 -5.24 12.85
N VAL A 169 -7.69 -5.35 14.13
CA VAL A 169 -6.95 -6.22 15.09
C VAL A 169 -7.26 -7.72 14.93
N SER A 170 -8.41 -8.04 14.35
CA SER A 170 -8.85 -9.37 13.95
C SER A 170 -9.30 -9.34 12.48
N ASN A 171 -9.56 -10.50 11.88
CA ASN A 171 -9.98 -10.57 10.47
C ASN A 171 -11.31 -9.84 10.24
N LYS A 172 -12.22 -9.81 11.23
CA LYS A 172 -13.52 -9.15 11.12
C LYS A 172 -13.72 -8.09 12.21
N THR A 173 -14.44 -7.03 11.87
CA THR A 173 -14.96 -6.07 12.85
C THR A 173 -15.82 -6.79 13.90
N PHE A 174 -15.58 -6.52 15.18
CA PHE A 174 -16.29 -7.17 16.28
C PHE A 174 -16.66 -6.18 17.38
N VAL A 175 -17.59 -6.63 18.25
CA VAL A 175 -18.02 -5.93 19.46
C VAL A 175 -17.36 -6.57 20.67
N ALA A 176 -16.67 -5.79 21.50
CA ALA A 176 -15.93 -6.26 22.67
C ALA A 176 -16.86 -6.39 23.89
N TYR A 177 -17.64 -7.46 23.95
CA TYR A 177 -18.67 -7.66 24.96
C TYR A 177 -18.12 -7.78 26.39
N ARG A 178 -16.97 -8.45 26.59
CA ARG A 178 -16.36 -8.55 27.93
C ARG A 178 -15.88 -7.19 28.39
N CYS A 179 -15.25 -6.41 27.51
CA CYS A 179 -14.85 -5.03 27.79
C CYS A 179 -16.06 -4.15 28.15
N GLN A 180 -17.19 -4.26 27.43
CA GLN A 180 -18.41 -3.53 27.75
C GLN A 180 -18.94 -3.88 29.15
N ASN A 181 -18.97 -5.17 29.49
CA ASN A 181 -19.42 -5.62 30.81
C ASN A 181 -18.51 -5.12 31.95
N ALA A 182 -17.20 -5.00 31.71
CA ALA A 182 -16.26 -4.46 32.70
C ALA A 182 -16.50 -2.97 33.01
N LEU A 183 -17.05 -2.22 32.04
CA LEU A 183 -17.40 -0.80 32.14
C LEU A 183 -18.83 -0.57 32.68
N LEU A 184 -19.71 -1.56 32.57
CA LEU A 184 -21.12 -1.45 32.92
C LEU A 184 -21.31 -1.09 34.41
N ASN A 185 -22.05 -0.01 34.66
CA ASN A 185 -22.33 0.56 35.98
C ASN A 185 -21.07 0.84 36.83
N ALA A 186 -19.91 1.05 36.19
CA ALA A 186 -18.65 1.29 36.90
C ALA A 186 -18.21 2.77 36.81
N PRO A 187 -17.64 3.35 37.88
CA PRO A 187 -16.97 4.64 37.80
C PRO A 187 -15.71 4.51 36.94
N LEU A 188 -15.47 5.48 36.05
CA LEU A 188 -14.40 5.43 35.05
C LEU A 188 -13.00 5.75 35.62
N THR A 189 -12.54 4.98 36.61
CA THR A 189 -11.25 5.16 37.28
C THR A 189 -10.10 4.39 36.61
N SER A 190 -8.86 4.59 37.07
CA SER A 190 -7.71 3.79 36.64
C SER A 190 -7.91 2.28 36.88
N ALA A 191 -8.51 1.89 38.01
CA ALA A 191 -8.83 0.49 38.29
C ALA A 191 -9.85 -0.09 37.28
N THR A 192 -10.85 0.70 36.89
CA THR A 192 -11.81 0.30 35.85
C THR A 192 -11.15 0.18 34.48
N LEU A 193 -10.24 1.10 34.13
CA LEU A 193 -9.43 0.98 32.90
C LEU A 193 -8.62 -0.33 32.88
N SER A 194 -7.91 -0.66 33.96
CA SER A 194 -7.14 -1.91 34.04
C SER A 194 -8.01 -3.15 33.84
N ARG A 195 -9.19 -3.20 34.49
CA ARG A 195 -10.15 -4.31 34.29
C ARG A 195 -10.71 -4.36 32.87
N ALA A 196 -11.04 -3.21 32.29
CA ALA A 196 -11.56 -3.13 30.93
C ALA A 196 -10.53 -3.55 29.88
N LEU A 197 -9.26 -3.16 30.05
CA LEU A 197 -8.15 -3.60 29.18
C LEU A 197 -7.90 -5.11 29.28
N ALA A 198 -7.93 -5.69 30.48
CA ALA A 198 -7.81 -7.13 30.66
C ALA A 198 -8.98 -7.88 29.99
N ALA A 199 -10.21 -7.38 30.14
CA ALA A 199 -11.39 -7.95 29.49
C ALA A 199 -11.33 -7.83 27.96
N LEU A 200 -10.82 -6.70 27.45
CA LEU A 200 -10.62 -6.47 26.02
C LEU A 200 -9.61 -7.44 25.40
N GLN A 201 -8.54 -7.80 26.12
CA GLN A 201 -7.60 -8.82 25.65
C GLN A 201 -8.30 -10.19 25.53
N LEU A 202 -9.19 -10.53 26.47
CA LEU A 202 -9.97 -11.78 26.38
C LEU A 202 -10.96 -11.77 25.22
N ASP A 203 -11.55 -10.62 24.88
CA ASP A 203 -12.37 -10.47 23.67
C ASP A 203 -11.52 -10.74 22.40
N LEU A 204 -10.29 -10.20 22.34
CA LEU A 204 -9.38 -10.41 21.21
C LEU A 204 -8.97 -11.89 21.07
N VAL A 205 -8.66 -12.56 22.19
CA VAL A 205 -8.34 -14.00 22.18
C VAL A 205 -9.52 -14.82 21.67
N ALA A 206 -10.75 -14.47 22.05
CA ALA A 206 -11.95 -15.19 21.64
C ALA A 206 -12.26 -15.05 20.14
N ILE A 207 -12.00 -13.88 19.54
CA ILE A 207 -12.26 -13.65 18.11
C ILE A 207 -11.11 -14.14 17.20
N GLY A 208 -9.89 -14.21 17.75
CA GLY A 208 -8.68 -14.57 17.01
C GLY A 208 -7.98 -13.36 16.39
N ALA A 209 -6.64 -13.42 16.37
CA ALA A 209 -5.82 -12.35 15.81
C ALA A 209 -5.97 -12.25 14.28
N SER A 210 -5.78 -11.03 13.76
CA SER A 210 -5.76 -10.80 12.31
C SER A 210 -4.58 -11.53 11.66
N GLN A 211 -4.84 -12.24 10.56
CA GLN A 211 -3.81 -12.81 9.70
C GLN A 211 -3.28 -11.79 8.67
N GLU A 212 -3.77 -10.54 8.70
CA GLU A 212 -3.26 -9.51 7.80
C GLU A 212 -1.80 -9.12 8.11
N VAL A 213 -1.08 -8.85 7.03
CA VAL A 213 0.33 -8.42 7.00
C VAL A 213 0.48 -6.91 7.30
N LEU A 214 -0.62 -6.16 7.38
CA LEU A 214 -0.60 -4.72 7.63
C LEU A 214 -0.34 -4.42 9.11
N GLY A 215 0.93 -4.17 9.42
CA GLY A 215 1.42 -3.85 10.76
C GLY A 215 1.58 -5.08 11.66
N ASP A 216 2.55 -5.04 12.57
CA ASP A 216 2.80 -6.14 13.51
C ASP A 216 1.65 -6.31 14.53
N GLN A 217 1.44 -7.53 15.01
CA GLN A 217 0.38 -7.84 15.99
C GLN A 217 0.53 -7.02 17.27
N ARG A 218 1.75 -6.86 17.81
CA ARG A 218 1.98 -6.09 19.04
C ARG A 218 1.62 -4.62 18.85
N PHE A 219 1.94 -4.06 17.68
CA PHE A 219 1.54 -2.71 17.32
C PHE A 219 0.01 -2.57 17.32
N ARG A 220 -0.70 -3.48 16.65
CA ARG A 220 -2.18 -3.44 16.58
C ARG A 220 -2.83 -3.55 17.96
N GLU A 221 -2.34 -4.45 18.82
CA GLU A 221 -2.81 -4.61 20.20
C GLU A 221 -2.54 -3.36 21.05
N SER A 222 -1.35 -2.76 20.93
CA SER A 222 -1.02 -1.51 21.63
C SER A 222 -1.94 -0.36 21.19
N VAL A 223 -2.21 -0.22 19.89
CA VAL A 223 -3.13 0.80 19.36
C VAL A 223 -4.56 0.57 19.85
N MET A 224 -5.01 -0.68 19.90
CA MET A 224 -6.33 -1.05 20.46
C MET A 224 -6.49 -0.55 21.90
N GLN A 225 -5.51 -0.84 22.76
CA GLN A 225 -5.50 -0.39 24.15
C GLN A 225 -5.45 1.14 24.26
N ALA A 226 -4.63 1.80 23.43
CA ALA A 226 -4.51 3.25 23.38
C ALA A 226 -5.84 3.93 22.97
N PHE A 227 -6.60 3.33 22.05
CA PHE A 227 -7.91 3.84 21.67
C PHE A 227 -8.92 3.77 22.81
N LEU A 228 -9.00 2.66 23.55
CA LEU A 228 -9.87 2.59 24.73
C LEU A 228 -9.47 3.65 25.75
N TYR A 229 -8.18 3.77 26.06
CA TYR A 229 -7.68 4.78 26.99
C TYR A 229 -8.09 6.20 26.59
N ARG A 230 -7.86 6.58 25.32
CA ARG A 230 -8.26 7.89 24.80
C ARG A 230 -9.77 8.10 24.82
N ALA A 231 -10.55 7.05 24.54
CA ALA A 231 -12.01 7.11 24.58
C ALA A 231 -12.52 7.36 26.02
N LEU A 232 -11.92 6.73 27.02
CA LEU A 232 -12.28 6.97 28.42
C LEU A 232 -11.85 8.35 28.91
N LEU A 233 -10.67 8.86 28.51
CA LEU A 233 -10.28 10.25 28.81
C LEU A 233 -11.29 11.26 28.24
N ARG A 234 -11.88 10.97 27.08
CA ARG A 234 -12.91 11.82 26.46
C ARG A 234 -14.20 11.88 27.26
N CYS A 235 -14.46 10.94 28.17
CA CYS A 235 -15.62 10.94 29.08
C CYS A 235 -15.48 11.96 30.23
N TYR A 236 -14.28 12.47 30.48
CA TYR A 236 -14.03 13.52 31.45
C TYR A 236 -14.19 14.90 30.83
N SER A 237 -14.55 15.89 31.66
CA SER A 237 -14.45 17.29 31.23
C SER A 237 -12.97 17.64 30.97
N THR A 238 -12.68 18.37 29.89
CA THR A 238 -11.31 18.77 29.53
C THR A 238 -10.61 19.53 30.66
N PHE A 239 -11.38 20.25 31.49
CA PHE A 239 -10.89 21.01 32.64
C PHE A 239 -10.63 20.15 33.88
N SER A 240 -11.20 18.95 33.94
CA SER A 240 -10.96 17.97 35.01
C SER A 240 -9.76 17.07 34.72
N LEU A 241 -9.19 17.15 33.52
CA LEU A 241 -8.00 16.39 33.15
C LEU A 241 -6.72 17.12 33.57
N PRO A 242 -5.70 16.39 34.09
CA PRO A 242 -4.36 16.94 34.26
C PRO A 242 -3.81 17.51 32.94
N SER A 243 -3.06 18.61 33.02
CA SER A 243 -2.47 19.27 31.84
C SER A 243 -1.59 18.35 31.00
N SER A 244 -0.92 17.37 31.63
CA SER A 244 -0.12 16.34 30.97
C SER A 244 -0.94 15.39 30.08
N LEU A 245 -2.26 15.29 30.28
CA LEU A 245 -3.15 14.40 29.53
C LEU A 245 -4.04 15.12 28.52
N THR A 246 -4.11 16.45 28.56
CA THR A 246 -5.00 17.24 27.71
C THR A 246 -4.73 17.03 26.21
N SER A 247 -3.47 16.90 25.81
CA SER A 247 -3.11 16.68 24.39
C SER A 247 -3.65 15.36 23.82
N ALA A 248 -3.83 14.33 24.66
CA ALA A 248 -4.36 13.03 24.24
C ALA A 248 -5.83 13.11 23.78
N VAL A 249 -6.58 14.09 24.29
CA VAL A 249 -7.98 14.36 23.93
C VAL A 249 -8.12 15.52 22.94
N LEU A 250 -7.06 15.96 22.27
CA LEU A 250 -7.17 16.90 21.15
C LEU A 250 -7.26 16.13 19.82
N PRO A 251 -8.13 16.55 18.89
CA PRO A 251 -8.13 16.00 17.55
C PRO A 251 -6.86 16.43 16.80
N TRP A 252 -6.26 15.51 16.05
CA TRP A 252 -5.21 15.89 15.10
C TRP A 252 -5.86 16.56 13.89
N VAL A 253 -5.35 17.74 13.52
CA VAL A 253 -5.77 18.48 12.34
C VAL A 253 -4.55 18.65 11.44
N MET A 254 -4.66 18.18 10.20
CA MET A 254 -3.60 18.37 9.22
C MET A 254 -3.44 19.87 8.94
N PRO A 255 -2.25 20.46 9.18
CA PRO A 255 -2.04 21.87 8.90
C PRO A 255 -2.04 22.12 7.38
N VAL A 256 -2.35 23.36 6.99
CA VAL A 256 -2.20 23.79 5.59
C VAL A 256 -0.70 23.82 5.26
N SER A 257 -0.32 23.13 4.18
CA SER A 257 1.07 23.14 3.70
C SER A 257 1.49 24.55 3.26
N ARG A 258 2.69 24.97 3.65
CA ARG A 258 3.30 26.26 3.30
C ARG A 258 4.79 26.05 3.07
N GLY A 259 5.37 26.77 2.10
CA GLY A 259 6.80 26.72 1.78
C GLY A 259 7.33 28.09 1.37
N VAL A 260 8.62 28.31 1.59
CA VAL A 260 9.37 29.48 1.14
C VAL A 260 10.59 28.97 0.38
N GLU A 261 10.77 29.46 -0.84
CA GLU A 261 11.91 29.10 -1.70
C GLU A 261 12.83 30.31 -1.80
N LEU A 262 14.10 30.12 -1.42
CA LEU A 262 15.14 31.14 -1.53
C LEU A 262 16.18 30.66 -2.54
N PHE A 263 16.39 31.45 -3.58
CA PHE A 263 17.39 31.20 -4.61
C PHE A 263 18.15 32.50 -4.91
N MET A 264 19.38 32.35 -5.41
CA MET A 264 20.15 33.52 -5.85
C MET A 264 19.40 34.22 -7.00
N PRO A 265 19.20 35.55 -6.93
CA PRO A 265 18.58 36.26 -8.03
C PRO A 265 19.44 36.15 -9.29
N PRO A 266 18.84 36.21 -10.49
CA PRO A 266 19.57 36.30 -11.74
C PRO A 266 20.60 37.44 -11.72
N ASN A 267 21.67 37.30 -12.51
CA ASN A 267 22.64 38.37 -12.65
C ASN A 267 21.92 39.65 -13.15
N PRO A 268 22.04 40.80 -12.46
CA PRO A 268 21.39 42.05 -12.88
C PRO A 268 21.73 42.50 -14.30
N SER A 269 22.87 42.05 -14.85
CA SER A 269 23.27 42.35 -16.23
C SER A 269 22.63 41.44 -17.29
N GLN A 270 21.90 40.38 -16.89
CA GLN A 270 21.13 39.56 -17.82
C GLN A 270 19.91 40.33 -18.32
N ASN A 271 19.77 40.41 -19.65
CA ASN A 271 18.66 41.05 -20.34
C ASN A 271 17.85 40.02 -21.16
N ALA A 272 16.83 40.48 -21.89
CA ALA A 272 15.94 39.61 -22.67
C ALA A 272 16.64 38.82 -23.80
N THR A 273 17.85 39.20 -24.20
CA THR A 273 18.64 38.50 -25.23
C THR A 273 19.70 37.57 -24.64
N SER A 274 19.87 37.58 -23.31
CA SER A 274 20.82 36.72 -22.61
C SER A 274 20.31 35.27 -22.56
N PRO A 275 21.19 34.25 -22.63
CA PRO A 275 20.80 32.87 -22.38
C PRO A 275 20.13 32.72 -21.01
N PRO A 276 19.06 31.92 -20.88
CA PRO A 276 18.27 31.85 -19.65
C PRO A 276 18.90 31.00 -18.55
N VAL A 277 20.24 30.90 -18.53
CA VAL A 277 20.99 30.14 -17.53
C VAL A 277 20.77 30.77 -16.15
N ALA A 278 20.46 29.93 -15.16
CA ALA A 278 20.10 30.30 -13.78
C ALA A 278 18.76 31.06 -13.62
N LEU A 279 17.96 31.23 -14.68
CA LEU A 279 16.60 31.76 -14.55
C LEU A 279 15.63 30.64 -14.12
N PRO A 280 14.61 30.94 -13.30
CA PRO A 280 13.55 30.00 -12.95
C PRO A 280 12.56 29.82 -14.11
N VAL A 281 13.06 29.32 -15.24
CA VAL A 281 12.25 29.09 -16.43
C VAL A 281 11.26 27.98 -16.14
N ARG A 282 9.99 28.23 -16.45
CA ARG A 282 8.96 27.20 -16.39
C ARG A 282 9.36 26.04 -17.30
N LYS A 283 9.19 24.81 -16.81
CA LYS A 283 9.30 23.59 -17.64
C LYS A 283 8.57 23.77 -18.98
N LEU A 284 9.27 23.54 -20.08
CA LEU A 284 8.77 23.80 -21.43
C LEU A 284 7.45 23.05 -21.71
N GLU A 285 7.36 21.80 -21.28
CA GLU A 285 6.18 20.95 -21.47
C GLU A 285 5.11 21.17 -20.39
N GLY A 286 5.31 22.06 -19.43
CA GLY A 286 4.41 22.20 -18.28
C GLY A 286 2.96 22.53 -18.67
N LYS A 287 2.76 23.33 -19.74
CA LYS A 287 1.42 23.67 -20.24
C LYS A 287 0.72 22.45 -20.86
N ILE A 288 1.37 21.75 -21.77
CA ILE A 288 0.80 20.57 -22.45
C ILE A 288 0.59 19.38 -21.51
N GLN A 289 1.37 19.28 -20.42
CA GLN A 289 1.12 18.30 -19.37
C GLN A 289 -0.15 18.63 -18.57
N ALA A 290 -0.39 19.92 -18.29
CA ALA A 290 -1.56 20.36 -17.54
C ALA A 290 -2.88 20.23 -18.33
N THR A 291 -2.82 20.32 -19.67
CA THR A 291 -3.99 20.19 -20.55
C THR A 291 -4.24 18.77 -21.06
N GLY A 292 -3.32 17.83 -20.81
CA GLY A 292 -3.40 16.46 -21.31
C GLY A 292 -2.97 16.28 -22.79
N GLU A 293 -2.37 17.31 -23.39
CA GLU A 293 -1.85 17.27 -24.76
C GLU A 293 -0.51 16.53 -24.88
N ALA A 294 0.25 16.46 -23.78
CA ALA A 294 1.53 15.75 -23.73
C ALA A 294 1.33 14.24 -23.95
N LYS A 295 1.95 13.69 -25.01
CA LYS A 295 1.85 12.28 -25.38
C LYS A 295 2.84 11.38 -24.66
N TYR A 296 2.39 10.48 -23.82
CA TYR A 296 3.22 9.39 -23.29
C TYR A 296 3.24 8.20 -24.28
N PRO A 297 4.19 7.26 -24.16
CA PRO A 297 4.23 6.04 -24.96
C PRO A 297 2.88 5.33 -25.19
N SER A 298 2.00 5.28 -24.17
CA SER A 298 0.64 4.72 -24.27
C SER A 298 -0.33 5.54 -25.13
N ASP A 299 -0.07 6.84 -25.27
CA ASP A 299 -0.98 7.80 -25.91
C ASP A 299 -0.73 7.94 -27.42
N VAL A 300 0.33 7.31 -27.91
CA VAL A 300 0.61 7.21 -29.34
C VAL A 300 -0.49 6.37 -29.99
N ALA A 301 -1.08 6.84 -31.08
CA ALA A 301 -2.14 6.11 -31.76
C ALA A 301 -1.58 4.78 -32.29
N MET A 302 -2.29 3.69 -32.04
CA MET A 302 -2.02 2.40 -32.66
C MET A 302 -2.92 2.24 -33.88
N SER A 303 -2.48 1.53 -34.91
CA SER A 303 -3.33 1.27 -36.08
C SER A 303 -4.57 0.47 -35.69
N ALA A 304 -5.62 0.51 -36.51
CA ALA A 304 -6.86 -0.25 -36.27
C ALA A 304 -6.63 -1.77 -36.21
N GLN A 305 -5.51 -2.26 -36.75
CA GLN A 305 -5.10 -3.66 -36.68
C GLN A 305 -4.21 -3.96 -35.46
N GLY A 306 -4.01 -3.00 -34.56
CA GLY A 306 -3.19 -3.19 -33.37
C GLY A 306 -3.72 -4.26 -32.43
N LEU A 307 -2.80 -4.88 -31.70
CA LEU A 307 -3.07 -5.90 -30.69
C LEU A 307 -2.50 -5.48 -29.34
N TYR A 308 -2.97 -6.15 -28.29
CA TYR A 308 -2.55 -5.91 -26.92
C TYR A 308 -1.91 -7.17 -26.36
N GLY A 309 -0.79 -7.02 -25.67
CA GLY A 309 -0.13 -8.12 -24.98
C GLY A 309 -0.19 -7.98 -23.46
N ALA A 310 -0.18 -9.13 -22.78
CA ALA A 310 -0.02 -9.23 -21.33
C ALA A 310 0.98 -10.33 -21.00
N ILE A 311 1.99 -10.00 -20.19
CA ILE A 311 3.02 -10.97 -19.80
C ILE A 311 2.44 -11.93 -18.77
N VAL A 312 2.74 -13.22 -18.93
CA VAL A 312 2.49 -14.25 -17.93
C VAL A 312 3.69 -14.28 -17.00
N PHE A 313 3.49 -13.95 -15.73
CA PHE A 313 4.54 -13.92 -14.72
C PHE A 313 4.49 -15.16 -13.83
N SER A 314 5.66 -15.63 -13.40
CA SER A 314 5.71 -16.72 -12.43
C SER A 314 5.20 -16.29 -11.05
N THR A 315 4.46 -17.18 -10.41
CA THR A 315 3.97 -17.05 -9.04
C THR A 315 4.83 -17.85 -8.04
N GLN A 316 5.92 -18.45 -8.49
CA GLN A 316 6.82 -19.29 -7.71
C GLN A 316 8.27 -18.92 -8.01
N CYS A 317 9.18 -19.28 -7.10
CA CYS A 317 10.63 -19.16 -7.29
C CYS A 317 11.30 -20.42 -6.75
N ALA A 318 12.58 -20.59 -7.09
CA ALA A 318 13.40 -21.75 -6.74
C ALA A 318 12.73 -23.10 -7.11
N LYS A 319 12.01 -23.12 -8.24
CA LYS A 319 11.31 -24.31 -8.75
C LYS A 319 11.45 -24.42 -10.25
N LYS A 320 11.52 -25.64 -10.75
CA LYS A 320 11.54 -25.94 -12.18
C LYS A 320 10.14 -25.79 -12.77
N LEU A 321 10.03 -25.08 -13.89
CA LEU A 321 8.79 -24.96 -14.65
C LEU A 321 8.55 -26.25 -15.44
N VAL A 322 7.59 -27.08 -15.03
CA VAL A 322 7.34 -28.39 -15.66
C VAL A 322 6.45 -28.28 -16.88
N SER A 323 5.43 -27.44 -16.83
CA SER A 323 4.51 -27.22 -17.94
C SER A 323 3.72 -25.93 -17.79
N MET A 324 3.18 -25.46 -18.91
CA MET A 324 2.24 -24.35 -18.99
C MET A 324 1.02 -24.82 -19.78
N ASP A 325 -0.14 -24.89 -19.12
CA ASP A 325 -1.42 -25.08 -19.78
C ASP A 325 -2.03 -23.73 -20.15
N VAL A 326 -2.20 -23.54 -21.45
CA VAL A 326 -2.70 -22.31 -22.06
C VAL A 326 -4.09 -22.48 -22.67
N SER A 327 -4.71 -23.66 -22.52
CA SER A 327 -5.96 -24.02 -23.20
C SER A 327 -7.12 -23.08 -22.86
N LEU A 328 -7.32 -22.77 -21.58
CA LEU A 328 -8.36 -21.83 -21.12
C LEU A 328 -8.11 -20.40 -21.60
N ALA A 329 -6.85 -19.99 -21.67
CA ALA A 329 -6.47 -18.68 -22.18
C ALA A 329 -6.76 -18.58 -23.70
N LEU A 330 -6.38 -19.57 -24.49
CA LEU A 330 -6.63 -19.62 -25.93
C LEU A 330 -8.13 -19.72 -26.28
N ALA A 331 -8.94 -20.34 -25.41
CA ALA A 331 -10.38 -20.44 -25.60
C ALA A 331 -11.13 -19.12 -25.35
N LEU A 332 -10.49 -18.12 -24.73
CA LEU A 332 -11.14 -16.85 -24.43
C LEU A 332 -11.34 -16.02 -25.71
N PRO A 333 -12.58 -15.58 -26.02
CA PRO A 333 -12.84 -14.78 -27.22
C PRO A 333 -11.98 -13.52 -27.29
N GLY A 334 -11.32 -13.34 -28.43
CA GLY A 334 -10.43 -12.20 -28.68
C GLY A 334 -8.94 -12.47 -28.42
N VAL A 335 -8.57 -13.62 -27.85
CA VAL A 335 -7.17 -14.06 -27.82
C VAL A 335 -6.72 -14.48 -29.21
N VAL A 336 -5.55 -13.99 -29.62
CA VAL A 336 -4.97 -14.24 -30.95
C VAL A 336 -3.94 -15.35 -30.89
N THR A 337 -3.00 -15.26 -29.94
CA THR A 337 -1.95 -16.25 -29.74
C THR A 337 -1.29 -16.07 -28.37
N ILE A 338 -0.45 -17.02 -27.99
CA ILE A 338 0.42 -16.95 -26.82
C ILE A 338 1.82 -17.33 -27.28
N LEU A 339 2.80 -16.47 -27.01
CA LEU A 339 4.20 -16.71 -27.35
C LEU A 339 5.00 -17.01 -26.09
N THR A 340 5.91 -17.97 -26.18
CA THR A 340 6.77 -18.45 -25.08
C THR A 340 8.24 -18.45 -25.51
N ALA A 341 9.13 -19.02 -24.70
CA ALA A 341 10.55 -19.12 -25.00
C ALA A 341 10.85 -19.75 -26.38
N VAL A 342 10.04 -20.70 -26.85
CA VAL A 342 10.24 -21.41 -28.12
C VAL A 342 9.99 -20.54 -29.35
N ASP A 343 9.28 -19.42 -29.17
CA ASP A 343 8.92 -18.52 -30.25
C ASP A 343 10.03 -17.49 -30.54
N ILE A 344 11.03 -17.36 -29.66
CA ILE A 344 12.12 -16.40 -29.80
C ILE A 344 13.04 -16.82 -30.96
N PRO A 345 13.15 -16.01 -32.04
CA PRO A 345 13.94 -16.38 -33.22
C PRO A 345 15.45 -16.17 -33.06
N GLY A 346 15.87 -15.26 -32.16
CA GLY A 346 17.25 -15.00 -31.83
C GLY A 346 17.70 -15.74 -30.58
N VAL A 347 18.42 -15.04 -29.69
CA VAL A 347 18.90 -15.62 -28.43
C VAL A 347 17.90 -15.30 -27.32
N ASN A 348 17.39 -16.29 -26.60
CA ASN A 348 16.56 -16.07 -25.42
C ASN A 348 17.42 -15.62 -24.23
N ALA A 349 17.68 -14.32 -24.12
CA ALA A 349 18.50 -13.72 -23.06
C ALA A 349 17.80 -12.53 -22.38
N GLY A 350 18.01 -12.38 -21.08
CA GLY A 350 17.59 -11.20 -20.31
C GLY A 350 18.75 -10.24 -20.02
N VAL A 351 18.45 -9.06 -19.48
CA VAL A 351 19.45 -8.02 -19.13
C VAL A 351 20.08 -8.25 -17.77
N SER A 352 19.36 -8.92 -16.87
CA SER A 352 19.83 -9.39 -15.56
C SER A 352 19.05 -10.65 -15.17
N SER A 353 18.89 -11.52 -16.17
CA SER A 353 18.18 -12.80 -16.10
C SER A 353 18.75 -13.68 -17.22
N PRO A 354 18.87 -15.00 -17.01
CA PRO A 354 19.33 -15.91 -18.07
C PRO A 354 18.40 -15.87 -19.29
N TYR A 355 17.11 -15.56 -19.10
CA TYR A 355 16.11 -15.63 -20.16
C TYR A 355 15.23 -14.37 -20.23
N LEU A 356 14.70 -14.09 -21.42
CA LEU A 356 13.54 -13.21 -21.58
C LEU A 356 12.29 -13.92 -21.06
N PHE A 357 12.05 -15.15 -21.52
CA PHE A 357 11.00 -16.03 -21.04
C PHE A 357 11.62 -17.31 -20.51
N VAL A 358 11.31 -17.69 -19.27
CA VAL A 358 11.83 -18.93 -18.68
C VAL A 358 11.28 -20.13 -19.47
N PRO A 359 12.14 -20.96 -20.09
CA PRO A 359 11.68 -22.13 -20.83
C PRO A 359 11.05 -23.19 -19.91
N VAL A 360 10.12 -23.97 -20.46
CA VAL A 360 9.68 -25.21 -19.81
C VAL A 360 10.88 -26.14 -19.67
N GLY A 361 11.09 -26.65 -18.46
CA GLY A 361 12.24 -27.46 -18.10
C GLY A 361 13.32 -26.70 -17.32
N GLU A 362 13.26 -25.37 -17.25
CA GLU A 362 14.26 -24.55 -16.57
C GLU A 362 13.83 -24.12 -15.17
N LEU A 363 14.82 -23.75 -14.36
CA LEU A 363 14.62 -23.19 -13.03
C LEU A 363 14.04 -21.77 -13.12
N VAL A 364 12.98 -21.52 -12.35
CA VAL A 364 12.46 -20.17 -12.12
C VAL A 364 13.11 -19.61 -10.86
N GLU A 365 13.95 -18.60 -11.02
CA GLU A 365 14.76 -18.04 -9.91
C GLU A 365 13.99 -17.04 -9.04
N THR A 366 13.02 -16.31 -9.61
CA THR A 366 12.26 -15.28 -8.91
C THR A 366 10.76 -15.32 -9.21
N VAL A 367 9.96 -14.95 -8.22
CA VAL A 367 8.56 -14.57 -8.44
C VAL A 367 8.56 -13.33 -9.33
N GLY A 368 7.63 -13.25 -10.28
CA GLY A 368 7.61 -12.17 -11.27
C GLY A 368 8.52 -12.39 -12.48
N ALA A 369 9.20 -13.54 -12.60
CA ALA A 369 9.92 -13.90 -13.82
C ALA A 369 8.94 -14.05 -15.01
N PRO A 370 9.21 -13.45 -16.19
CA PRO A 370 8.35 -13.65 -17.36
C PRO A 370 8.43 -15.08 -17.90
N LEU A 371 7.27 -15.68 -18.20
CA LEU A 371 7.15 -17.03 -18.75
C LEU A 371 6.69 -17.04 -20.22
N GLY A 372 6.05 -15.95 -20.65
CA GLY A 372 5.53 -15.78 -21.99
C GLY A 372 4.63 -14.54 -22.08
N VAL A 373 3.97 -14.38 -23.21
CA VAL A 373 3.09 -13.25 -23.48
C VAL A 373 1.83 -13.72 -24.20
N VAL A 374 0.68 -13.36 -23.64
CA VAL A 374 -0.62 -13.51 -24.29
C VAL A 374 -0.87 -12.30 -25.18
N VAL A 375 -1.37 -12.51 -26.40
CA VAL A 375 -1.74 -11.45 -27.34
C VAL A 375 -3.23 -11.52 -27.66
N ALA A 376 -3.95 -10.41 -27.53
CA ALA A 376 -5.39 -10.33 -27.74
C ALA A 376 -5.82 -9.02 -28.44
N THR A 377 -7.10 -8.95 -28.82
CA THR A 377 -7.71 -7.78 -29.48
C THR A 377 -7.98 -6.60 -28.56
N SER A 378 -7.91 -6.79 -27.23
CA SER A 378 -8.02 -5.71 -26.24
C SER A 378 -7.15 -5.97 -25.01
N GLU A 379 -6.76 -4.90 -24.33
CA GLU A 379 -5.98 -4.97 -23.09
C GLU A 379 -6.68 -5.80 -22.00
N ALA A 380 -7.99 -5.62 -21.84
CA ALA A 380 -8.77 -6.34 -20.83
C ALA A 380 -8.78 -7.85 -21.09
N VAL A 381 -8.94 -8.27 -22.35
CA VAL A 381 -8.91 -9.69 -22.74
C VAL A 381 -7.51 -10.26 -22.57
N ALA A 382 -6.45 -9.52 -22.94
CA ALA A 382 -5.06 -9.98 -22.76
C ALA A 382 -4.76 -10.23 -21.28
N ASN A 383 -5.09 -9.29 -20.40
CA ASN A 383 -4.89 -9.42 -18.95
C ASN A 383 -5.72 -10.56 -18.34
N GLN A 384 -6.98 -10.69 -18.76
CA GLN A 384 -7.84 -11.80 -18.32
C GLN A 384 -7.25 -13.15 -18.75
N ALA A 385 -6.87 -13.30 -20.02
CA ALA A 385 -6.30 -14.54 -20.53
C ALA A 385 -4.95 -14.88 -19.89
N ALA A 386 -4.09 -13.90 -19.61
CA ALA A 386 -2.86 -14.12 -18.86
C ALA A 386 -3.12 -14.70 -17.47
N SER A 387 -4.22 -14.31 -16.80
CA SER A 387 -4.61 -14.87 -15.50
C SER A 387 -5.16 -16.31 -15.56
N LEU A 388 -5.52 -16.80 -16.75
CA LEU A 388 -6.03 -18.15 -16.98
C LEU A 388 -4.94 -19.17 -17.32
N VAL A 389 -3.71 -18.71 -17.57
CA VAL A 389 -2.58 -19.61 -17.86
C VAL A 389 -2.17 -20.33 -16.57
N GLN A 390 -2.21 -21.66 -16.61
CA GLN A 390 -1.88 -22.50 -15.46
C GLN A 390 -0.47 -23.06 -15.61
N CYS A 391 0.37 -22.83 -14.61
CA CYS A 391 1.76 -23.31 -14.61
C CYS A 391 1.94 -24.39 -13.55
N VAL A 392 2.61 -25.48 -13.92
CA VAL A 392 3.00 -26.55 -12.99
C VAL A 392 4.47 -26.38 -12.63
N TYR A 393 4.75 -26.35 -11.33
CA TYR A 393 6.10 -26.18 -10.78
C TYR A 393 6.50 -27.40 -9.97
N GLN A 394 7.75 -27.82 -10.09
CA GLN A 394 8.33 -28.90 -9.31
C GLN A 394 9.49 -28.37 -8.46
N ALA A 395 9.57 -28.82 -7.21
CA ALA A 395 10.71 -28.53 -6.35
C ALA A 395 11.99 -29.10 -6.97
N GLU A 396 13.05 -28.29 -7.00
CA GLU A 396 14.36 -28.71 -7.46
C GLU A 396 15.25 -28.98 -6.25
N ASN A 397 15.96 -30.11 -6.25
CA ASN A 397 16.76 -30.52 -5.10
C ASN A 397 17.83 -29.47 -4.78
N GLY A 398 17.80 -28.94 -3.56
CA GLY A 398 18.74 -27.90 -3.10
C GLY A 398 18.32 -26.46 -3.44
N ALA A 399 17.28 -26.26 -4.25
CA ALA A 399 16.74 -24.95 -4.56
C ALA A 399 15.81 -24.47 -3.42
N VAL A 400 16.40 -23.99 -2.32
CA VAL A 400 15.66 -23.31 -1.25
C VAL A 400 15.84 -21.80 -1.44
N PRO A 401 14.75 -21.04 -1.63
CA PRO A 401 14.86 -19.62 -1.92
C PRO A 401 15.42 -18.87 -0.69
N VAL A 402 16.39 -18.00 -0.93
CA VAL A 402 16.91 -17.05 0.07
C VAL A 402 16.20 -15.72 -0.19
N VAL A 403 15.30 -15.33 0.72
CA VAL A 403 14.40 -14.18 0.53
C VAL A 403 14.58 -13.08 1.58
N ASP A 404 15.61 -13.23 2.41
CA ASP A 404 15.92 -12.32 3.50
C ASP A 404 17.43 -12.08 3.55
N LEU A 405 17.82 -10.82 3.68
CA LEU A 405 19.21 -10.40 3.65
C LEU A 405 20.02 -11.01 4.82
N GLN A 406 19.42 -11.18 6.01
CA GLN A 406 20.12 -11.82 7.12
C GLN A 406 20.39 -13.30 6.84
N GLN A 407 19.45 -13.99 6.18
CA GLN A 407 19.67 -15.36 5.71
C GLN A 407 20.80 -15.45 4.67
N ALA A 408 20.87 -14.50 3.73
CA ALA A 408 21.95 -14.43 2.74
C ALA A 408 23.31 -14.24 3.42
N ILE A 409 23.41 -13.32 4.39
CA ILE A 409 24.62 -13.09 5.19
C ILE A 409 25.04 -14.35 5.95
N ALA A 410 24.10 -15.01 6.64
CA ALA A 410 24.38 -16.22 7.41
C ALA A 410 24.88 -17.39 6.53
N LYS A 411 24.35 -17.51 5.31
CA LYS A 411 24.76 -18.51 4.31
C LYS A 411 25.98 -18.11 3.49
N LYS A 412 26.48 -16.88 3.64
CA LYS A 412 27.51 -16.27 2.77
C LYS A 412 27.14 -16.34 1.29
N SER A 413 25.86 -16.15 0.98
CA SER A 413 25.32 -16.13 -0.38
C SER A 413 25.53 -14.73 -0.97
N PHE A 414 26.73 -14.46 -1.46
CA PHE A 414 27.13 -13.17 -2.00
C PHE A 414 27.49 -13.29 -3.49
N PHE A 415 27.31 -12.21 -4.25
CA PHE A 415 27.87 -12.12 -5.58
C PHE A 415 29.41 -12.03 -5.52
N ALA A 416 30.08 -12.64 -6.49
CA ALA A 416 31.54 -12.80 -6.48
C ALA A 416 32.28 -11.47 -6.70
N ASP A 417 31.60 -10.45 -7.23
CA ASP A 417 32.08 -9.12 -7.57
C ASP A 417 31.92 -8.09 -6.43
N GLY A 418 31.82 -8.56 -5.18
CA GLY A 418 31.66 -7.71 -4.01
C GLY A 418 32.64 -6.52 -3.95
N THR A 419 32.18 -5.41 -3.38
CA THR A 419 32.99 -4.20 -3.26
C THR A 419 34.22 -4.42 -2.39
N SER A 420 35.36 -3.87 -2.81
CA SER A 420 36.57 -3.89 -2.01
C SER A 420 36.40 -3.05 -0.74
N ASN A 421 37.02 -3.51 0.36
CA ASN A 421 37.05 -2.75 1.60
C ASN A 421 37.68 -1.37 1.35
N VAL A 422 36.94 -0.30 1.64
CA VAL A 422 37.45 1.07 1.60
C VAL A 422 37.96 1.44 2.99
N THR A 423 39.25 1.76 3.10
CA THR A 423 39.86 2.22 4.36
C THR A 423 40.46 3.59 4.14
N VAL A 424 40.14 4.54 5.02
CA VAL A 424 40.74 5.87 5.09
C VAL A 424 41.42 6.00 6.45
N GLY A 425 42.71 6.33 6.45
CA GLY A 425 43.55 6.29 7.66
C GLY A 425 44.32 4.96 7.80
N ASN A 426 45.11 4.86 8.87
CA ASN A 426 46.15 3.82 8.97
C ASN A 426 45.81 2.67 9.92
N ASP A 427 45.07 2.91 11.01
CA ASP A 427 44.70 1.84 11.96
C ASP A 427 43.35 2.12 12.64
N ILE A 428 42.32 1.43 12.16
CA ILE A 428 40.97 1.52 12.72
C ILE A 428 40.88 0.86 14.12
N GLY A 429 41.65 -0.19 14.38
CA GLY A 429 41.64 -0.92 15.63
C GLY A 429 42.22 -0.08 16.76
N GLN A 430 43.38 0.53 16.51
CA GLN A 430 44.00 1.48 17.44
C GLN A 430 43.10 2.69 17.66
N SER A 431 42.57 3.29 16.58
CA SER A 431 41.72 4.48 16.68
C SER A 431 40.46 4.20 17.51
N LEU A 432 39.81 3.03 17.32
CA LEU A 432 38.71 2.59 18.16
C LEU A 432 39.14 2.39 19.61
N HIS A 433 40.27 1.73 19.85
CA HIS A 433 40.80 1.47 21.19
C HIS A 433 41.13 2.75 21.97
N THR A 434 41.70 3.76 21.31
CA THR A 434 42.09 5.03 21.93
C THR A 434 40.94 6.04 22.05
N SER A 435 39.78 5.73 21.47
CA SER A 435 38.59 6.60 21.56
C SER A 435 38.07 6.66 23.00
N THR A 436 37.69 7.85 23.47
CA THR A 436 37.17 8.05 24.83
C THR A 436 35.90 7.24 25.09
N TYR A 437 34.99 7.25 24.12
CA TYR A 437 33.76 6.47 24.13
C TYR A 437 33.69 5.60 22.88
N ARG A 438 33.02 4.46 23.02
CA ARG A 438 32.75 3.51 21.94
C ARG A 438 31.32 3.06 21.98
N ALA A 439 30.72 2.91 20.81
CA ALA A 439 29.40 2.34 20.65
C ALA A 439 29.39 1.33 19.50
N ARG A 440 28.53 0.32 19.62
CA ARG A 440 28.19 -0.60 18.53
C ARG A 440 26.69 -0.48 18.27
N GLY A 441 26.32 -0.60 17.01
CA GLY A 441 24.92 -0.55 16.63
C GLY A 441 24.64 -1.32 15.34
N HIS A 442 23.36 -1.53 15.15
CA HIS A 442 22.77 -2.15 13.98
C HIS A 442 21.70 -1.21 13.44
N ILE A 443 21.74 -0.95 12.14
CA ILE A 443 20.72 -0.17 11.43
C ILE A 443 20.35 -0.89 10.14
N SER A 444 19.09 -0.77 9.75
CA SER A 444 18.58 -1.38 8.52
C SER A 444 17.50 -0.51 7.91
N ALA A 445 17.36 -0.57 6.59
CA ALA A 445 16.20 -0.03 5.89
C ALA A 445 15.65 -1.04 4.89
N GLY A 446 14.32 -1.05 4.75
CA GLY A 446 13.66 -1.82 3.70
C GLY A 446 13.87 -1.19 2.31
N GLY A 447 13.55 -1.95 1.28
CA GLY A 447 13.58 -1.48 -0.10
C GLY A 447 12.48 -0.45 -0.43
N GLN A 448 12.52 0.06 -1.67
CA GLN A 448 11.57 1.08 -2.12
C GLN A 448 11.18 0.90 -3.59
N TYR A 449 9.88 0.79 -3.88
CA TYR A 449 9.40 0.84 -5.26
C TYR A 449 9.53 2.24 -5.86
N HIS A 450 9.92 2.32 -7.13
CA HIS A 450 9.99 3.56 -7.90
C HIS A 450 8.65 4.30 -7.99
N PHE A 451 7.56 3.54 -8.20
CA PHE A 451 6.18 4.03 -8.28
C PHE A 451 6.00 5.22 -9.25
N TYR A 452 6.73 5.23 -10.37
CA TYR A 452 6.49 6.17 -11.47
C TYR A 452 5.03 6.07 -11.93
N MET A 453 4.38 7.19 -12.22
CA MET A 453 2.93 7.20 -12.48
C MET A 453 2.55 6.49 -13.77
N GLU A 454 3.40 6.59 -14.80
CA GLU A 454 3.29 5.81 -16.03
C GLU A 454 4.04 4.48 -15.87
N THR A 455 3.32 3.36 -15.76
CA THR A 455 3.90 2.01 -15.70
C THR A 455 4.70 1.67 -16.97
N GLN A 456 5.49 0.60 -16.92
CA GLN A 456 6.22 0.12 -18.10
C GLN A 456 5.24 -0.14 -19.25
N THR A 457 5.55 0.46 -20.40
CA THR A 457 4.72 0.40 -21.61
C THR A 457 5.64 0.39 -22.82
N ALA A 458 5.32 -0.46 -23.79
CA ALA A 458 5.96 -0.46 -25.10
C ALA A 458 4.91 -0.72 -26.18
N THR A 459 5.03 0.00 -27.28
CA THR A 459 4.33 -0.31 -28.53
C THR A 459 5.38 -0.65 -29.57
N ALA A 460 5.33 -1.84 -30.14
CA ALA A 460 6.21 -2.27 -31.20
C ALA A 460 5.46 -2.43 -32.52
N CYS A 461 6.10 -2.05 -33.62
CA CYS A 461 5.57 -2.15 -34.97
C CYS A 461 6.68 -2.63 -35.90
N SER A 462 6.36 -3.55 -36.82
CA SER A 462 7.24 -3.81 -37.97
C SER A 462 7.12 -2.66 -38.97
N VAL A 463 8.25 -2.20 -39.48
CA VAL A 463 8.38 -1.10 -40.45
C VAL A 463 9.24 -1.60 -41.60
N ASP A 464 8.71 -1.58 -42.83
CA ASP A 464 9.44 -1.93 -44.05
C ASP A 464 10.19 -3.27 -43.98
N GLY A 465 9.44 -4.37 -43.90
CA GLY A 465 10.01 -5.72 -43.85
C GLY A 465 10.38 -6.15 -42.43
N ASP A 466 11.67 -6.36 -42.18
CA ASP A 466 12.23 -6.86 -40.92
C ASP A 466 12.66 -5.77 -39.94
N ASN A 467 12.53 -4.47 -40.28
CA ASN A 467 12.83 -3.42 -39.30
C ASN A 467 11.73 -3.35 -38.26
N ILE A 468 12.11 -3.14 -37.00
CA ILE A 468 11.19 -3.00 -35.87
C ILE A 468 11.38 -1.63 -35.24
N GLU A 469 10.27 -0.92 -35.06
CA GLU A 469 10.21 0.30 -34.28
C GLU A 469 9.51 0.02 -32.94
N VAL A 470 10.12 0.44 -31.84
CA VAL A 470 9.56 0.34 -30.49
C VAL A 470 9.46 1.72 -29.85
N THR A 471 8.24 2.12 -29.50
CA THR A 471 8.00 3.32 -28.69
C THR A 471 7.77 2.94 -27.23
N CYS A 472 8.62 3.42 -26.33
CA CYS A 472 8.54 3.11 -24.90
C CYS A 472 9.05 4.27 -24.02
N GLY A 473 8.83 4.16 -22.70
CA GLY A 473 9.47 5.04 -21.72
C GLY A 473 10.79 4.42 -21.26
N SER A 474 11.93 5.00 -21.62
CA SER A 474 13.26 4.48 -21.29
C SER A 474 14.20 5.58 -20.79
N GLN A 475 15.13 5.21 -19.91
CA GLN A 475 16.29 6.02 -19.53
C GLN A 475 17.55 5.64 -20.33
N TYR A 476 17.56 4.46 -20.97
CA TYR A 476 18.69 3.97 -21.75
C TYR A 476 18.25 3.29 -23.06
N PRO A 477 17.78 4.05 -24.07
CA PRO A 477 17.22 3.48 -25.30
C PRO A 477 18.18 2.57 -26.08
N THR A 478 19.49 2.84 -26.04
CA THR A 478 20.51 2.02 -26.70
C THR A 478 20.58 0.59 -26.14
N LEU A 479 20.43 0.43 -24.83
CA LEU A 479 20.40 -0.89 -24.21
C LEU A 479 19.16 -1.68 -24.62
N TYR A 480 18.01 -1.01 -24.71
CA TYR A 480 16.76 -1.61 -25.22
C TYR A 480 16.94 -2.08 -26.66
N GLN A 481 17.54 -1.23 -27.52
CA GLN A 481 17.78 -1.54 -28.92
C GLN A 481 18.61 -2.83 -29.09
N GLY A 482 19.73 -2.94 -28.35
CA GLY A 482 20.59 -4.13 -28.41
C GLY A 482 19.91 -5.41 -27.94
N GLN A 483 19.11 -5.31 -26.90
CA GLN A 483 18.37 -6.46 -26.37
C GLN A 483 17.25 -6.91 -27.31
N ILE A 484 16.49 -5.97 -27.87
CA ILE A 484 15.47 -6.29 -28.90
C ILE A 484 16.12 -6.95 -30.12
N ALA A 485 17.24 -6.41 -30.60
CA ALA A 485 17.99 -6.99 -31.73
C ALA A 485 18.46 -8.42 -31.43
N THR A 486 18.95 -8.67 -30.22
CA THR A 486 19.40 -10.00 -29.75
C THR A 486 18.26 -11.01 -29.73
N ILE A 487 17.11 -10.65 -29.13
CA ILE A 487 15.92 -11.50 -29.06
C ILE A 487 15.37 -11.81 -30.46
N LEU A 488 15.38 -10.84 -31.35
CA LEU A 488 14.85 -11.00 -32.71
C LEU A 488 15.84 -11.66 -33.67
N GLY A 489 17.13 -11.75 -33.32
CA GLY A 489 18.16 -12.28 -34.20
C GLY A 489 18.45 -11.39 -35.41
N VAL A 490 18.30 -10.06 -35.26
CA VAL A 490 18.51 -9.07 -36.32
C VAL A 490 19.66 -8.12 -36.01
N PRO A 491 20.30 -7.49 -37.01
CA PRO A 491 21.30 -6.46 -36.76
C PRO A 491 20.72 -5.21 -36.06
N LEU A 492 21.54 -4.50 -35.27
CA LEU A 492 21.13 -3.30 -34.52
C LEU A 492 20.45 -2.22 -35.38
N ASN A 493 20.90 -2.04 -36.63
CA ASN A 493 20.33 -1.04 -37.54
C ASN A 493 18.89 -1.34 -37.98
N LYS A 494 18.39 -2.56 -37.74
CA LYS A 494 16.99 -2.95 -37.97
C LYS A 494 16.06 -2.54 -36.83
N VAL A 495 16.59 -2.12 -35.69
CA VAL A 495 15.78 -1.78 -34.50
C VAL A 495 15.89 -0.30 -34.22
N VAL A 496 14.75 0.38 -34.10
CA VAL A 496 14.66 1.78 -33.68
C VAL A 496 13.87 1.87 -32.37
N VAL A 497 14.46 2.46 -31.33
CA VAL A 497 13.77 2.72 -30.06
C VAL A 497 13.47 4.21 -29.94
N LYS A 498 12.19 4.56 -29.85
CA LYS A 498 11.70 5.94 -29.67
C LYS A 498 11.22 6.15 -28.24
N THR A 499 11.74 7.20 -27.60
CA THR A 499 11.34 7.61 -26.25
C THR A 499 10.84 9.06 -26.28
N PRO A 500 9.53 9.31 -26.46
CA PRO A 500 9.02 10.67 -26.55
C PRO A 500 9.12 11.42 -25.21
N ARG A 501 8.87 10.71 -24.09
CA ARG A 501 8.96 11.15 -22.70
C ARG A 501 8.67 9.98 -21.76
N ALA A 502 9.02 10.11 -20.49
CA ALA A 502 8.65 9.16 -19.43
C ALA A 502 7.81 9.85 -18.34
N GLY A 503 6.72 9.22 -17.91
CA GLY A 503 5.87 9.66 -16.79
C GLY A 503 6.45 9.27 -15.42
N GLY A 504 7.71 9.63 -15.21
CA GLY A 504 8.54 9.17 -14.10
C GLY A 504 9.38 7.94 -14.48
N ALA A 505 10.54 7.78 -13.85
CA ALA A 505 11.47 6.70 -14.14
C ALA A 505 12.28 6.29 -12.90
N PHE A 506 13.06 7.22 -12.33
CA PHE A 506 13.75 7.06 -11.04
C PHE A 506 14.78 5.91 -10.97
N GLY A 507 15.32 5.46 -12.10
CA GLY A 507 16.23 4.30 -12.19
C GLY A 507 15.53 3.07 -12.77
N GLY A 508 14.25 2.86 -12.43
CA GLY A 508 13.47 1.70 -12.86
C GLY A 508 13.19 1.60 -14.38
N LYS A 509 13.52 2.61 -15.19
CA LYS A 509 13.39 2.53 -16.67
C LYS A 509 14.74 2.45 -17.40
N ILE A 510 15.81 2.08 -16.70
CA ILE A 510 17.13 1.79 -17.31
C ILE A 510 17.15 0.36 -17.88
N THR A 511 16.84 -0.65 -17.07
CA THR A 511 16.92 -2.07 -17.45
C THR A 511 15.56 -2.78 -17.39
N ARG A 512 14.73 -2.45 -16.41
CA ARG A 512 13.54 -3.23 -16.07
C ARG A 512 12.38 -3.14 -17.06
N GLY A 513 12.37 -2.17 -17.98
CA GLY A 513 11.37 -2.10 -19.07
C GLY A 513 11.77 -2.90 -20.32
N ILE A 514 12.97 -3.47 -20.34
CA ILE A 514 13.49 -4.21 -21.49
C ILE A 514 12.71 -5.50 -21.76
N PRO A 515 12.42 -6.38 -20.78
CA PRO A 515 11.67 -7.60 -21.06
C PRO A 515 10.30 -7.32 -21.70
N LEU A 516 9.63 -6.28 -21.25
CA LEU A 516 8.35 -5.84 -21.82
C LEU A 516 8.49 -5.33 -23.26
N SER A 517 9.56 -4.58 -23.54
CA SER A 517 9.85 -4.06 -24.87
C SER A 517 10.25 -5.16 -25.86
N CYS A 518 11.06 -6.12 -25.42
CA CYS A 518 11.41 -7.32 -26.18
C CYS A 518 10.19 -8.18 -26.48
N ALA A 519 9.30 -8.39 -25.50
CA ALA A 519 8.05 -9.13 -25.71
C ALA A 519 7.15 -8.44 -26.75
N ALA A 520 6.99 -7.11 -26.67
CA ALA A 520 6.21 -6.36 -27.66
C ALA A 520 6.82 -6.50 -29.06
N ALA A 521 8.14 -6.37 -29.18
CA ALA A 521 8.88 -6.51 -30.44
C ALA A 521 8.77 -7.92 -31.04
N LEU A 522 8.89 -8.96 -30.22
CA LEU A 522 8.68 -10.35 -30.62
C LEU A 522 7.28 -10.56 -31.20
N CYS A 523 6.24 -10.09 -30.48
CA CYS A 523 4.87 -10.21 -30.94
C CYS A 523 4.64 -9.46 -32.26
N ALA A 524 5.15 -8.23 -32.38
CA ALA A 524 5.00 -7.44 -33.60
C ALA A 524 5.70 -8.09 -34.80
N SER A 525 6.92 -8.59 -34.60
CA SER A 525 7.70 -9.31 -35.61
C SER A 525 6.98 -10.57 -36.09
N LYS A 526 6.46 -11.40 -35.17
CA LYS A 526 5.77 -12.66 -35.51
C LYS A 526 4.42 -12.47 -36.17
N LEU A 527 3.67 -11.45 -35.75
CA LEU A 527 2.29 -11.25 -36.19
C LEU A 527 2.16 -10.29 -37.37
N GLY A 528 3.23 -9.56 -37.71
CA GLY A 528 3.18 -8.50 -38.73
C GLY A 528 2.20 -7.38 -38.40
N ARG A 529 1.89 -7.19 -37.11
CA ARG A 529 0.89 -6.23 -36.61
C ARG A 529 1.47 -5.43 -35.45
N PRO A 530 1.10 -4.15 -35.28
CA PRO A 530 1.47 -3.40 -34.08
C PRO A 530 0.99 -4.10 -32.81
N VAL A 531 1.85 -4.21 -31.81
CA VAL A 531 1.51 -4.78 -30.50
C VAL A 531 1.89 -3.82 -29.39
N ARG A 532 0.93 -3.52 -28.52
CA ARG A 532 1.12 -2.73 -27.31
C ARG A 532 1.08 -3.62 -26.08
N ILE A 533 2.09 -3.52 -25.22
CA ILE A 533 2.10 -4.14 -23.90
C ILE A 533 2.17 -3.02 -22.87
N PHE A 534 1.27 -3.08 -21.89
CA PHE A 534 1.19 -2.17 -20.76
C PHE A 534 1.07 -3.00 -19.49
N ASN A 535 1.96 -2.76 -18.52
CA ASN A 535 1.82 -3.39 -17.22
C ASN A 535 0.74 -2.68 -16.40
N THR A 536 -0.17 -3.47 -15.82
CA THR A 536 -0.95 -3.00 -14.67
C THR A 536 0.00 -2.62 -13.53
N ARG A 537 -0.43 -1.78 -12.57
CA ARG A 537 0.43 -1.42 -11.43
C ARG A 537 0.92 -2.65 -10.66
N THR A 538 0.08 -3.66 -10.50
CA THR A 538 0.44 -4.91 -9.81
C THR A 538 1.49 -5.69 -10.59
N ALA A 539 1.32 -5.83 -11.90
CA ALA A 539 2.32 -6.48 -12.78
C ALA A 539 3.65 -5.71 -12.77
N ASP A 540 3.59 -4.38 -12.83
CA ASP A 540 4.75 -3.51 -12.75
C ASP A 540 5.49 -3.73 -11.42
N MET A 541 4.81 -3.66 -10.28
CA MET A 541 5.45 -3.88 -8.98
C MET A 541 5.95 -5.32 -8.77
N ALA A 542 5.37 -6.31 -9.45
CA ALA A 542 5.81 -7.70 -9.38
C ALA A 542 7.05 -7.96 -10.25
N GLN A 543 7.13 -7.32 -11.42
CA GLN A 543 8.26 -7.46 -12.35
C GLN A 543 9.46 -6.59 -11.97
N GLN A 544 9.19 -5.41 -11.39
CA GLN A 544 10.20 -4.37 -11.19
C GLN A 544 10.94 -4.56 -9.88
N ALA A 545 12.26 -4.43 -9.96
CA ALA A 545 13.07 -4.12 -8.79
C ALA A 545 12.76 -2.72 -8.27
N GLY A 546 13.17 -2.46 -7.03
CA GLY A 546 13.15 -1.15 -6.40
C GLY A 546 14.54 -0.82 -5.87
N ARG A 547 14.64 0.23 -5.05
CA ARG A 547 15.81 0.41 -4.19
C ARG A 547 15.96 -0.81 -3.28
N GLU A 548 17.18 -1.27 -3.14
CA GLU A 548 17.61 -2.41 -2.35
C GLU A 548 17.38 -2.13 -0.86
N GLY A 549 16.90 -3.16 -0.15
CA GLY A 549 16.96 -3.15 1.32
C GLY A 549 18.41 -3.31 1.76
N TRP A 550 18.78 -2.75 2.90
CA TRP A 550 20.15 -2.83 3.40
C TRP A 550 20.24 -2.99 4.91
N ILE A 551 21.35 -3.57 5.35
CA ILE A 551 21.72 -3.76 6.74
C ILE A 551 23.14 -3.22 6.94
N ALA A 552 23.35 -2.45 8.00
CA ALA A 552 24.66 -2.01 8.42
C ALA A 552 24.91 -2.26 9.91
N ASP A 553 25.95 -3.05 10.20
CA ASP A 553 26.51 -3.20 11.53
C ASP A 553 27.71 -2.27 11.67
N TYR A 554 27.74 -1.45 12.71
CA TYR A 554 28.79 -0.45 12.89
C TYR A 554 29.38 -0.45 14.30
N GLU A 555 30.63 -0.01 14.36
CA GLU A 555 31.35 0.35 15.57
C GLU A 555 31.93 1.76 15.39
N VAL A 556 31.63 2.64 16.35
CA VAL A 556 32.05 4.05 16.33
C VAL A 556 32.79 4.39 17.61
N GLY A 557 33.91 5.08 17.45
CA GLY A 557 34.67 5.72 18.51
C GLY A 557 34.53 7.23 18.44
N PHE A 558 34.35 7.88 19.60
CA PHE A 558 34.22 9.33 19.67
C PHE A 558 34.78 9.89 20.99
N SER A 559 35.19 11.15 20.95
CA SER A 559 35.70 11.91 22.09
C SER A 559 34.58 12.44 22.99
N ALA A 560 34.95 13.03 24.13
CA ALA A 560 33.98 13.55 25.09
C ALA A 560 33.16 14.76 24.60
N ASP A 561 33.67 15.50 23.62
CA ASP A 561 32.97 16.59 22.92
C ASP A 561 32.17 16.12 21.70
N GLY A 562 32.18 14.81 21.41
CA GLY A 562 31.37 14.19 20.36
C GLY A 562 32.03 14.08 18.99
N ALA A 563 33.31 14.44 18.83
CA ALA A 563 34.01 14.26 17.56
C ALA A 563 34.23 12.77 17.27
N ILE A 564 33.89 12.34 16.05
CA ILE A 564 34.11 10.95 15.61
C ILE A 564 35.60 10.77 15.32
N THR A 565 36.23 9.84 16.04
CA THR A 565 37.66 9.50 15.93
C THR A 565 37.88 8.22 15.14
N ALA A 566 36.87 7.35 15.08
CA ALA A 566 36.93 6.08 14.36
C ALA A 566 35.53 5.61 13.96
N LEU A 567 35.38 5.05 12.75
CA LEU A 567 34.15 4.41 12.30
C LEU A 567 34.48 3.18 11.47
N LYS A 568 33.98 2.03 11.90
CA LYS A 568 34.02 0.77 11.16
C LYS A 568 32.59 0.32 10.93
N TYR A 569 32.25 -0.09 9.70
CA TYR A 569 30.95 -0.70 9.43
C TYR A 569 31.05 -1.76 8.35
N ASN A 570 30.15 -2.75 8.43
CA ASN A 570 29.87 -3.69 7.36
C ASN A 570 28.53 -3.32 6.75
N PHE A 571 28.45 -3.19 5.43
CA PHE A 571 27.23 -2.81 4.73
C PHE A 571 26.82 -3.92 3.76
N TYR A 572 25.59 -4.40 3.91
CA TYR A 572 25.02 -5.46 3.09
C TYR A 572 23.78 -4.92 2.39
N ILE A 573 23.63 -5.25 1.10
CA ILE A 573 22.46 -4.90 0.29
C ILE A 573 21.78 -6.16 -0.22
N ASP A 574 20.45 -6.12 -0.28
CA ASP A 574 19.66 -7.14 -0.95
C ASP A 574 19.57 -6.82 -2.44
N ALA A 575 20.55 -7.31 -3.19
CA ALA A 575 20.64 -7.12 -4.65
C ALA A 575 19.72 -8.07 -5.45
N GLY A 576 18.92 -8.92 -4.78
CA GLY A 576 18.06 -9.90 -5.46
C GLY A 576 18.86 -11.02 -6.13
N ILE A 577 18.41 -11.44 -7.33
CA ILE A 577 18.94 -12.66 -8.00
C ILE A 577 20.20 -12.42 -8.85
N GLN A 578 20.52 -11.18 -9.20
CA GLN A 578 21.67 -10.87 -10.04
C GLN A 578 22.21 -9.47 -9.74
N SER A 579 23.53 -9.28 -9.89
CA SER A 579 24.14 -7.96 -9.95
C SER A 579 23.57 -7.15 -11.11
N ASP A 580 22.98 -5.99 -10.83
CA ASP A 580 22.55 -4.99 -11.83
C ASP A 580 23.29 -3.67 -11.60
N ASP A 581 23.24 -2.77 -12.58
CA ASP A 581 23.86 -1.44 -12.52
C ASP A 581 23.14 -0.45 -11.56
N THR A 582 22.19 -0.91 -10.73
CA THR A 582 21.39 -0.06 -9.83
C THR A 582 21.89 -0.05 -8.39
#